data_AF-A0A7J6HET4-F1
#
_entry.id   AF-A0A7J6HET4-F1
#
_cell.length_a   1.000
_cell.length_b   1.000
_cell.length_c   1.000
_cell.angle_alpha   90.00
_cell.angle_beta   90.00
_cell.angle_gamma   90.00
#
_symmetry.space_group_name_H-M   'P 1'
#
loop_
_entity.id
_entity.type
_entity.pdbx_description
1 polymer ?
#
loop_
_entity_poly.entity_id
_entity_poly.type
_entity_poly.pdbx_seq_one_letter_code
_entity_poly.pdbx_strand_id
1 'polypeptide(L)'
;MTYIKNQGDVILTGPNGRYWSSEFKMRTVKTKNPGPRICNGWREFAKGYNLEIGDVCIFELLDGIQTTFEVSIVRFAEYECCQWSQDSKYANGGSKAYKDVKVKIEIE
;
A
#
# COMPACT_ATOMS: atom_id res chain seq x y z
N MET A 1 17.10 0.15 -17.48
CA MET A 1 15.63 0.34 -17.49
C MET A 1 15.00 -1.01 -17.18
N THR A 2 14.54 -1.14 -15.95
CA THR A 2 14.00 -2.38 -15.40
C THR A 2 12.47 -2.26 -15.51
N TYR A 3 11.86 -3.05 -16.39
CA TYR A 3 10.44 -2.95 -16.66
C TYR A 3 9.66 -3.93 -15.79
N ILE A 4 8.58 -3.47 -15.16
CA ILE A 4 7.62 -4.35 -14.49
C ILE A 4 6.82 -5.12 -15.55
N LYS A 5 6.81 -6.46 -15.43
CA LYS A 5 5.92 -7.30 -16.25
C LYS A 5 4.47 -7.00 -15.90
N ASN A 6 3.57 -7.04 -16.89
CA ASN A 6 2.13 -6.84 -16.68
C ASN A 6 1.50 -7.86 -15.71
N GLN A 7 2.18 -8.98 -15.43
CA GLN A 7 1.83 -9.89 -14.35
C GLN A 7 3.05 -10.68 -13.87
N GLY A 8 3.01 -11.15 -12.63
CA GLY A 8 3.97 -12.11 -12.11
C GLY A 8 4.18 -11.99 -10.60
N ASP A 9 5.01 -12.87 -10.06
CA ASP A 9 5.40 -12.80 -8.66
C ASP A 9 6.28 -11.58 -8.40
N VAL A 10 6.04 -10.94 -7.26
CA VAL A 10 6.78 -9.78 -6.77
C VAL A 10 7.13 -10.00 -5.30
N ILE A 11 8.27 -9.47 -4.88
CA ILE A 11 8.65 -9.44 -3.47
C ILE A 11 8.39 -8.05 -2.92
N LEU A 12 7.70 -7.97 -1.78
CA LEU A 12 7.53 -6.73 -1.02
C LEU A 12 8.47 -6.75 0.17
N THR A 13 9.52 -5.93 0.14
CA THR A 13 10.45 -5.75 1.25
C THR A 13 10.04 -4.53 2.04
N GLY A 14 9.63 -4.68 3.29
CA GLY A 14 9.22 -3.54 4.11
C GLY A 14 10.35 -2.98 5.00
N PRO A 15 10.06 -1.94 5.81
CA PRO A 15 11.09 -1.09 6.42
C PRO A 15 12.01 -1.78 7.43
N ASN A 16 11.62 -2.94 7.97
CA ASN A 16 12.43 -3.70 8.91
C ASN A 16 13.19 -4.87 8.26
N GLY A 17 13.26 -4.89 6.91
CA GLY A 17 13.88 -5.95 6.13
C GLY A 17 13.06 -7.24 6.02
N ARG A 18 11.87 -7.32 6.63
CA ARG A 18 10.95 -8.43 6.38
C ARG A 18 10.36 -8.31 4.99
N TYR A 19 10.19 -9.46 4.35
CA TYR A 19 9.67 -9.55 3.00
C TYR A 19 8.47 -10.50 2.90
N TRP A 20 7.63 -10.23 1.92
CA TRP A 20 6.47 -11.05 1.57
C TRP A 20 6.45 -11.30 0.07
N SER A 21 6.27 -12.57 -0.32
CA SER A 21 5.93 -12.90 -1.70
C SER A 21 4.51 -12.45 -1.99
N SER A 22 4.30 -11.82 -3.14
CA SER A 22 3.02 -11.34 -3.62
C SER A 22 2.92 -11.52 -5.13
N GLU A 23 1.75 -11.27 -5.71
CA GLU A 23 1.54 -11.33 -7.14
C GLU A 23 1.11 -9.95 -7.65
N PHE A 24 1.78 -9.44 -8.68
CA PHE A 24 1.38 -8.23 -9.39
C PHE A 24 0.54 -8.58 -10.62
N LYS A 25 -0.53 -7.82 -10.87
CA LYS A 25 -1.38 -7.92 -12.06
C LYS A 25 -1.80 -6.54 -12.54
N MET A 26 -1.52 -6.26 -13.81
CA MET A 26 -2.14 -5.18 -14.55
C MET A 26 -3.49 -5.65 -15.09
N ARG A 27 -4.60 -5.20 -14.48
CA ARG A 27 -5.93 -5.51 -15.00
C ARG A 27 -6.26 -4.57 -16.15
N THR A 28 -6.65 -5.14 -17.28
CA THR A 28 -7.04 -4.38 -18.48
C THR A 28 -8.44 -3.78 -18.33
N VAL A 29 -8.73 -2.83 -19.23
CA VAL A 29 -9.99 -2.05 -19.32
C VAL A 29 -11.25 -2.92 -19.40
N LYS A 30 -11.12 -4.20 -19.81
CA LYS A 30 -12.24 -5.14 -19.88
C LYS A 30 -12.74 -5.62 -18.52
N THR A 31 -12.04 -5.33 -17.43
CA THR A 31 -12.42 -5.76 -16.08
C THR A 31 -13.19 -4.67 -15.34
N LYS A 32 -14.07 -5.05 -14.40
CA LYS A 32 -14.83 -4.09 -13.58
C LYS A 32 -13.95 -3.08 -12.84
N ASN A 33 -12.73 -3.46 -12.51
CA ASN A 33 -11.77 -2.61 -11.81
C ASN A 33 -10.40 -2.66 -12.51
N PRO A 34 -10.20 -1.89 -13.59
CA PRO A 34 -8.94 -1.84 -14.32
C PRO A 34 -7.83 -1.20 -13.47
N GLY A 35 -6.58 -1.47 -13.85
CA GLY A 35 -5.39 -0.92 -13.20
C GLY A 35 -4.51 -1.95 -12.49
N PRO A 36 -3.33 -1.51 -12.02
CA PRO A 36 -2.36 -2.35 -11.33
C PRO A 36 -2.91 -2.82 -9.98
N ARG A 37 -2.60 -4.06 -9.62
CA ARG A 37 -2.98 -4.66 -8.34
C ARG A 37 -1.86 -5.56 -7.84
N ILE A 38 -1.63 -5.49 -6.54
CA ILE A 38 -0.90 -6.51 -5.81
C ILE A 38 -1.93 -7.40 -5.10
N CYS A 39 -1.85 -8.70 -5.33
CA CYS A 39 -2.73 -9.71 -4.74
C CYS A 39 -1.90 -10.87 -4.17
N ASN A 40 -2.56 -11.85 -3.54
CA ASN A 40 -1.93 -13.10 -3.07
C ASN A 40 -0.63 -12.89 -2.28
N GLY A 41 -0.72 -12.27 -1.10
CA GLY A 41 0.44 -11.89 -0.27
C GLY A 41 0.34 -10.47 0.31
N TRP A 42 -0.41 -9.59 -0.36
CA TRP A 42 -0.68 -8.23 0.12
C TRP A 42 -1.36 -8.21 1.49
N ARG A 43 -2.28 -9.13 1.75
CA ARG A 43 -3.03 -9.16 3.02
C ARG A 43 -2.10 -9.51 4.18
N GLU A 44 -1.19 -10.43 3.96
CA GLU A 44 -0.19 -10.89 4.91
C GLU A 44 0.82 -9.77 5.21
N PHE A 45 1.28 -9.07 4.16
CA PHE A 45 2.10 -7.86 4.29
C PHE A 45 1.38 -6.79 5.13
N ALA A 46 0.13 -6.46 4.77
CA ALA A 46 -0.65 -5.43 5.45
C ALA A 46 -0.90 -5.77 6.92
N LYS A 47 -1.20 -7.04 7.23
CA LYS A 47 -1.33 -7.50 8.62
C LYS A 47 0.00 -7.46 9.36
N GLY A 48 1.09 -7.89 8.72
CA GLY A 48 2.42 -7.96 9.32
C GLY A 48 2.97 -6.59 9.73
N TYR A 49 2.53 -5.53 9.05
CA TYR A 49 2.82 -4.16 9.40
C TYR A 49 1.66 -3.43 10.08
N ASN A 50 0.56 -4.09 10.43
CA ASN A 50 -0.61 -3.41 11.02
C ASN A 50 -1.02 -2.17 10.21
N LEU A 51 -1.11 -2.30 8.88
CA LEU A 51 -1.54 -1.20 8.02
C LEU A 51 -3.00 -0.88 8.30
N GLU A 52 -3.28 0.40 8.52
CA GLU A 52 -4.62 0.91 8.74
C GLU A 52 -5.10 1.77 7.56
N ILE A 53 -6.41 2.06 7.53
CA ILE A 53 -6.94 2.95 6.51
C ILE A 53 -6.31 4.32 6.67
N GLY A 54 -5.72 4.81 5.59
CA GLY A 54 -5.07 6.11 5.54
C GLY A 54 -3.55 6.05 5.69
N ASP A 55 -2.99 4.91 6.12
CA ASP A 55 -1.55 4.68 5.95
C ASP A 55 -1.20 4.72 4.47
N VAL A 56 -0.06 5.31 4.15
CA VAL A 56 0.44 5.40 2.77
C VAL A 56 1.61 4.45 2.60
N CYS A 57 1.53 3.55 1.63
CA CYS A 57 2.65 2.70 1.21
C CYS A 57 3.23 3.26 -0.08
N ILE A 58 4.53 3.54 -0.07
CA ILE A 58 5.32 3.96 -1.22
C ILE A 58 6.10 2.73 -1.69
N PHE A 59 6.01 2.41 -2.98
CA PHE A 59 6.64 1.23 -3.57
C PHE A 59 7.74 1.69 -4.53
N GLU A 60 9.00 1.44 -4.17
CA GLU A 60 10.15 1.70 -5.02
C GLU A 60 10.58 0.40 -5.69
N LEU A 61 10.66 0.40 -7.02
CA LEU A 61 11.12 -0.77 -7.77
C LEU A 61 12.64 -0.87 -7.68
N LEU A 62 13.13 -2.00 -7.15
CA LEU A 62 14.55 -2.28 -7.11
C LEU A 62 15.03 -2.92 -8.42
N ASP A 63 16.22 -2.52 -8.85
CA ASP A 63 16.90 -3.15 -9.97
C ASP A 63 17.34 -4.57 -9.59
N GLY A 64 16.97 -5.54 -10.43
CA GLY A 64 17.32 -6.95 -10.17
C GLY A 64 16.72 -7.94 -11.15
N ILE A 65 17.07 -9.22 -10.98
CA ILE A 65 16.56 -10.33 -11.79
C ILE A 65 15.08 -10.60 -11.46
N GLN A 66 14.71 -10.43 -10.19
CA GLN A 66 13.36 -10.62 -9.69
C GLN A 66 12.71 -9.29 -9.35
N THR A 67 11.45 -9.12 -9.74
CA THR A 67 10.66 -7.92 -9.43
C THR A 67 10.51 -7.77 -7.92
N THR A 68 11.15 -6.75 -7.36
CA THR A 68 11.13 -6.48 -5.93
C THR A 68 10.76 -5.02 -5.70
N PHE A 69 9.83 -4.78 -4.79
CA PHE A 69 9.52 -3.45 -4.30
C PHE A 69 10.06 -3.28 -2.88
N GLU A 70 10.87 -2.24 -2.69
CA GLU A 70 11.07 -1.71 -1.35
C GLU A 70 9.85 -0.87 -0.97
N VAL A 71 9.30 -1.13 0.21
CA VAL A 71 8.05 -0.52 0.68
C VAL A 71 8.33 0.35 1.88
N SER A 72 8.16 1.67 1.69
CA SER A 72 8.15 2.64 2.78
C SER A 72 6.71 2.87 3.24
N ILE A 73 6.49 2.94 4.56
CA ILE A 73 5.15 3.11 5.15
C ILE A 73 5.13 4.43 5.92
N VAL A 74 4.26 5.34 5.49
CA VAL A 74 3.96 6.60 6.18
C VAL A 74 2.66 6.42 6.96
N ARG A 75 2.70 6.64 8.27
CA ARG A 75 1.61 6.28 9.18
C ARG A 75 0.58 7.38 9.34
N PHE A 76 -0.68 6.97 9.44
CA PHE A 76 -1.80 7.90 9.44
C PHE A 76 -1.74 8.76 10.73
N ALA A 77 -1.60 8.13 11.91
CA ALA A 77 -1.53 8.83 13.20
C ALA A 77 -0.53 10.02 13.29
N GLU A 78 0.47 10.11 12.40
CA GLU A 78 1.40 11.24 12.32
C GLU A 78 0.77 12.53 11.75
N TYR A 79 -0.21 12.48 10.82
CA TYR A 79 -0.88 13.72 10.37
C TYR A 79 -2.11 14.09 11.21
N GLU A 80 -2.68 13.19 12.04
CA GLU A 80 -3.68 13.63 13.04
C GLU A 80 -3.02 14.33 14.24
N CYS A 81 -1.77 14.03 14.59
CA CYS A 81 -1.09 14.76 15.67
C CYS A 81 -0.89 16.26 15.32
N CYS A 82 -0.58 16.57 14.07
CA CYS A 82 -0.39 17.94 13.60
C CYS A 82 -1.71 18.70 13.36
N GLN A 83 -2.81 18.00 13.06
CA GLN A 83 -4.10 18.64 12.79
C GLN A 83 -4.98 18.75 14.05
N TRP A 84 -4.93 17.78 14.97
CA TRP A 84 -5.72 17.81 16.21
C TRP A 84 -5.17 18.76 17.27
N SER A 85 -3.88 19.12 17.17
CA SER A 85 -3.29 20.19 17.97
C SER A 85 -3.81 21.58 17.56
N GLN A 86 -4.50 21.72 16.42
CA GLN A 86 -5.12 22.97 15.97
C GLN A 86 -6.65 23.05 16.19
N ASP A 87 -7.37 21.92 16.25
CA ASP A 87 -8.85 21.90 16.30
C ASP A 87 -9.44 21.22 17.56
N SER A 88 -8.89 21.47 18.75
CA SER A 88 -9.38 20.89 20.01
C SER A 88 -10.75 21.44 20.48
N LYS A 89 -11.84 21.32 19.70
CA LYS A 89 -13.20 21.68 20.16
C LYS A 89 -14.34 20.69 19.90
N TYR A 90 -14.11 19.55 19.26
CA TYR A 90 -15.21 18.59 19.04
C TYR A 90 -14.82 17.16 19.43
N ALA A 91 -14.82 16.90 20.74
CA ALA A 91 -14.99 15.55 21.24
C ALA A 91 -16.44 15.12 20.98
N ASN A 92 -16.65 14.01 20.26
CA ASN A 92 -17.54 12.92 20.70
C ASN A 92 -17.49 11.73 19.74
N GLY A 93 -17.49 10.55 20.35
CA GLY A 93 -17.29 9.26 19.71
C GLY A 93 -18.38 8.89 18.70
N GLY A 94 -17.95 8.11 17.71
CA GLY A 94 -18.82 7.45 16.76
C GLY A 94 -18.00 6.49 15.92
N SER A 95 -18.17 5.19 16.14
CA SER A 95 -17.55 4.10 15.38
C SER A 95 -17.84 4.29 13.89
N LYS A 96 -16.82 4.64 13.09
CA LYS A 96 -17.01 4.98 11.69
C LYS A 96 -16.86 3.74 10.80
N ALA A 97 -17.93 3.44 10.06
CA ALA A 97 -17.99 2.35 9.10
C ALA A 97 -16.89 2.49 8.02
N TYR A 98 -16.11 1.43 7.87
CA TYR A 98 -14.99 1.31 6.92
C TYR A 98 -15.50 1.31 5.48
N LYS A 99 -15.00 2.22 4.66
CA LYS A 99 -15.20 2.20 3.19
C LYS A 99 -13.87 1.91 2.50
N ASP A 100 -13.97 1.22 1.37
CA ASP A 100 -12.90 0.58 0.60
C ASP A 100 -11.58 1.37 0.52
N VAL A 101 -10.48 0.68 0.86
CA VAL A 101 -9.11 1.18 0.72
C VAL A 101 -8.77 1.35 -0.75
N LYS A 102 -8.49 2.58 -1.18
CA LYS A 102 -8.04 2.90 -2.53
C LYS A 102 -6.51 2.91 -2.55
N VAL A 103 -5.91 1.89 -3.14
CA VAL A 103 -4.46 1.86 -3.40
C VAL A 103 -4.21 2.67 -4.68
N LYS A 104 -3.45 3.76 -4.58
CA LYS A 104 -2.94 4.52 -5.73
C LYS A 104 -1.52 4.03 -6.00
N ILE A 105 -1.32 3.38 -7.14
CA ILE A 105 0.01 3.01 -7.64
C ILE A 105 0.31 4.01 -8.75
N GLU A 106 1.22 4.95 -8.49
CA GLU A 106 1.79 5.79 -9.54
C GLU A 106 3.06 5.11 -10.05
N ILE A 107 3.16 5.01 -11.37
CA ILE A 107 4.35 4.50 -12.07
C ILE A 107 4.80 5.70 -12.90
N GLU A 108 5.99 6.24 -12.61
CA GLU A 108 6.63 7.26 -13.45
C GLU A 108 7.01 6.69 -14.83
#